data_AF-A0A955S8L6-F1
#
_entry.id   AF-A0A955S8L6-F1
#
_cell.length_a   1.000
_cell.length_b   1.000
_cell.length_c   1.000
_cell.angle_alpha   90.00
_cell.angle_beta   90.00
_cell.angle_gamma   90.00
#
_symmetry.space_group_name_H-M   'P 1'
#
loop_
_entity.id
_entity.type
_entity.pdbx_description
1 polymer ?
#
loop_
_entity_poly.entity_id
_entity_poly.type
_entity_poly.pdbx_seq_one_letter_code
_entity_poly.pdbx_strand_id
1 'polypeptide(L)'
;MILLVILSLGGPTCAGSESTTTDVRPGVKYTHRVDTPPDLPQDIHILEIDLNNPAISFQTGLGKDVAVGRETIPTQADRIENSLAAVNADFSGFTGSTQAPQNICVQNGDLITTPNFRTAIGISQYNETRIGFWNSTSPPAFSWQGFVRDEQGNKHGVIQQNQDLNPGWLCVNTYHYAESHLSRGGEFEDEVEALI
;
A
#
# COMPACT_ATOMS: atom_id res chain seq x y z
N MET A 1 3.85 15.91 9.10
CA MET A 1 4.97 15.19 9.75
C MET A 1 4.55 13.74 9.94
N ILE A 2 4.76 12.91 8.92
CA ILE A 2 4.66 11.46 9.10
C ILE A 2 6.05 10.98 9.46
N LEU A 3 6.15 10.41 10.64
CA LEU A 3 7.29 9.65 11.08
C LEU A 3 7.01 8.20 10.69
N LEU A 4 7.61 7.69 9.61
CA LEU A 4 7.67 6.25 9.37
C LEU A 4 8.71 5.67 10.34
N VAL A 5 8.29 5.42 11.58
CA VAL A 5 9.08 4.59 12.50
C VAL A 5 8.75 3.13 12.17
N ILE A 6 9.73 2.38 11.70
CA ILE A 6 9.72 0.94 11.94
C ILE A 6 10.07 0.78 13.43
N LEU A 7 9.03 0.77 14.28
CA LEU A 7 9.18 0.57 15.73
C LEU A 7 9.57 -0.89 15.97
N SER A 8 10.84 -1.15 16.30
CA SER A 8 11.15 -2.32 17.13
C SER A 8 10.71 -2.01 18.56
N LEU A 9 9.88 -2.89 19.13
CA LEU A 9 9.36 -2.84 20.49
C LEU A 9 10.47 -2.59 21.52
N GLY A 10 10.14 -1.83 22.57
CA GLY A 10 11.05 -1.42 23.64
C GLY A 10 11.87 -2.57 24.23
N GLY A 11 13.19 -2.50 23.98
CA GLY A 11 14.24 -3.23 24.66
C GLY A 11 15.19 -2.27 25.40
N PRO A 12 16.19 -2.78 26.13
CA PRO A 12 17.03 -1.98 27.03
C PRO A 12 17.69 -0.83 26.27
N THR A 13 17.83 0.31 26.95
CA THR A 13 18.47 1.54 26.43
C THR A 13 19.77 1.22 25.70
N CYS A 14 19.82 1.55 24.41
CA CYS A 14 21.02 1.35 23.58
C CYS A 14 22.20 2.14 24.17
N ALA A 15 23.36 1.49 24.31
CA ALA A 15 24.55 2.09 24.91
C ALA A 15 25.24 3.13 24.00
N GLY A 16 24.86 3.17 22.72
CA GLY A 16 25.22 4.20 21.75
C GLY A 16 24.22 4.21 20.60
N SER A 17 23.81 5.40 20.18
CA SER A 17 23.09 5.64 18.92
C SER A 17 23.88 6.68 18.15
N GLU A 18 24.38 6.30 16.98
CA GLU A 18 25.01 7.23 16.04
C GLU A 18 23.96 7.62 15.00
N SER A 19 23.87 8.91 14.68
CA SER A 19 22.90 9.38 13.70
C SER A 19 23.47 10.51 12.85
N THR A 20 23.27 10.40 11.53
CA THR A 20 23.60 11.44 10.56
C THR A 20 22.35 11.82 9.79
N THR A 21 21.97 13.10 9.83
CA THR A 21 20.83 13.65 9.08
C THR A 21 21.34 14.54 7.96
N THR A 22 20.76 14.39 6.77
CA THR A 22 21.05 15.19 5.58
C THR A 22 19.74 15.71 4.98
N ASP A 23 19.68 17.01 4.68
CA ASP A 23 18.61 17.57 3.86
C ASP A 23 18.79 17.11 2.41
N VAL A 24 17.88 16.27 1.90
CA VAL A 24 17.98 15.70 0.54
C VAL A 24 17.47 16.71 -0.49
N ARG A 25 16.30 17.30 -0.19
CA ARG A 25 15.62 18.34 -0.98
C ARG A 25 14.73 19.16 -0.03
N PRO A 26 14.24 20.34 -0.44
CA PRO A 26 13.24 21.07 0.35
C PRO A 26 12.07 20.16 0.76
N GLY A 27 11.79 20.06 2.05
CA GLY A 27 10.73 19.21 2.61
C GLY A 27 11.07 17.72 2.72
N VAL A 28 12.31 17.29 2.43
CA VAL A 28 12.74 15.89 2.56
C VAL A 28 14.07 15.80 3.29
N LYS A 29 14.08 15.05 4.40
CA LYS A 29 15.30 14.74 5.17
C LYS A 29 15.54 13.25 5.21
N TYR A 30 16.81 12.88 5.10
CA TYR A 30 17.24 11.50 5.28
C TYR A 30 18.09 11.41 6.54
N THR A 31 17.77 10.45 7.40
CA THR A 31 18.54 10.14 8.60
C THR A 31 19.01 8.70 8.54
N HIS A 32 20.33 8.51 8.58
CA HIS A 32 20.96 7.22 8.83
C HIS A 32 21.22 7.12 10.34
N ARG A 33 20.73 6.05 10.96
CA ARG A 33 20.89 5.82 12.40
C ARG A 33 21.35 4.40 12.65
N VAL A 34 22.42 4.24 13.42
CA VAL A 34 22.90 2.95 13.89
C VAL A 34 22.65 2.86 15.39
N ASP A 35 21.71 2.01 15.77
CA ASP A 35 21.44 1.71 17.18
C ASP A 35 22.24 0.47 17.57
N THR A 36 23.00 0.53 18.67
CA THR A 36 23.84 -0.59 19.14
C THR A 36 23.31 -1.15 20.47
N PRO A 37 22.13 -1.82 20.47
CA PRO A 37 21.70 -2.56 21.66
C PRO A 37 22.65 -3.74 21.91
N PRO A 38 22.68 -4.28 23.14
CA PRO A 38 23.66 -5.31 23.54
C PRO A 38 23.70 -6.56 22.65
N ASP A 39 22.57 -6.94 22.05
CA ASP A 39 22.43 -8.23 21.37
C ASP A 39 22.53 -8.16 19.85
N LEU A 40 22.18 -7.03 19.22
CA LEU A 40 22.18 -6.91 17.75
C LEU A 40 22.16 -5.44 17.29
N PRO A 41 23.25 -4.93 16.69
CA PRO A 41 23.25 -3.63 16.02
C PRO A 41 22.13 -3.53 14.98
N GLN A 42 21.40 -2.42 14.98
CA GLN A 42 20.34 -2.10 14.03
C GLN A 42 20.80 -0.97 13.12
N ASP A 43 20.76 -1.22 11.81
CA ASP A 43 21.01 -0.22 10.78
C ASP A 43 19.67 0.32 10.26
N ILE A 44 19.41 1.61 10.51
CA ILE A 44 18.08 2.22 10.36
C ILE A 44 18.16 3.40 9.40
N HIS A 45 17.31 3.36 8.38
CA HIS A 45 17.16 4.40 7.37
C HIS A 45 15.80 5.07 7.54
N ILE A 46 15.79 6.39 7.77
CA ILE A 46 14.59 7.17 8.01
C ILE A 46 14.49 8.25 6.94
N LEU A 47 13.34 8.35 6.30
CA LEU A 47 13.00 9.44 5.39
C LEU A 47 11.86 10.25 6.00
N GLU A 48 12.12 11.51 6.32
CA GLU A 48 11.11 12.45 6.80
C GLU A 48 10.62 13.31 5.65
N ILE A 49 9.30 13.33 5.46
CA ILE A 49 8.65 14.03 4.36
C ILE A 49 7.65 15.06 4.91
N ASP A 50 7.76 16.29 4.45
CA ASP A 50 6.77 17.34 4.68
C ASP A 50 5.67 17.31 3.60
N LEU A 51 4.53 16.71 3.96
CA LEU A 51 3.37 16.64 3.08
C LEU A 51 2.70 18.01 2.82
N ASN A 52 3.06 19.08 3.55
CA ASN A 52 2.57 20.41 3.22
C ASN A 52 3.37 21.08 2.10
N ASN A 53 4.52 20.50 1.70
CA ASN A 53 5.28 20.99 0.58
C ASN A 53 4.59 20.56 -0.74
N PRO A 54 4.07 21.50 -1.54
CA PRO A 54 3.32 21.17 -2.76
C PRO A 54 4.17 20.53 -3.87
N ALA A 55 5.51 20.55 -3.74
CA ALA A 55 6.41 19.88 -4.67
C ALA A 55 6.60 18.38 -4.36
N ILE A 56 5.97 17.86 -3.29
CA ILE A 56 6.08 16.47 -2.87
C ILE A 56 4.72 15.79 -3.00
N SER A 57 4.71 14.62 -3.64
CA SER A 57 3.57 13.72 -3.69
C SER A 57 4.00 12.31 -3.27
N PHE A 58 3.02 11.50 -2.88
CA PHE A 58 3.20 10.09 -2.57
C PHE A 58 2.30 9.28 -3.49
N GLN A 59 2.81 8.18 -4.02
CA GLN A 59 2.02 7.24 -4.80
C GLN A 59 2.40 5.81 -4.46
N THR A 60 1.44 4.91 -4.60
CA THR A 60 1.70 3.47 -4.58
C THR A 60 2.35 3.07 -5.91
N GLY A 61 3.31 2.14 -5.84
CA GLY A 61 3.93 1.51 -7.01
C GLY A 61 3.52 0.06 -7.10
N LEU A 62 2.99 -0.37 -8.25
CA LEU A 62 2.70 -1.78 -8.54
C LEU A 62 3.84 -2.38 -9.37
N GLY A 63 4.11 -3.67 -9.16
CA GLY A 63 5.11 -4.36 -9.95
C GLY A 63 4.67 -4.45 -11.41
N LYS A 64 5.44 -3.86 -12.33
CA LYS A 64 5.11 -3.80 -13.76
C LYS A 64 3.74 -3.16 -14.07
N ASP A 65 3.27 -2.25 -13.21
CA ASP A 65 1.97 -1.56 -13.35
C ASP A 65 0.75 -2.47 -13.40
N VAL A 66 0.85 -3.65 -12.79
CA VAL A 66 -0.27 -4.60 -12.67
C VAL A 66 -0.39 -5.06 -11.23
N ALA A 67 -1.62 -5.36 -10.80
CA ALA A 67 -1.92 -5.90 -9.49
C ALA A 67 -1.10 -7.17 -9.24
N VAL A 68 -1.08 -8.10 -10.20
CA VAL A 68 -0.31 -9.35 -10.11
C VAL A 68 1.00 -9.20 -10.87
N GLY A 69 1.99 -8.56 -10.24
CA GLY A 69 3.28 -8.35 -10.85
C GLY A 69 4.41 -8.25 -9.84
N ARG A 70 5.63 -8.55 -10.29
CA ARG A 70 6.82 -8.51 -9.45
C ARG A 70 7.91 -7.69 -10.11
N GLU A 71 8.47 -6.79 -9.32
CA GLU A 71 9.51 -5.85 -9.72
C GLU A 71 10.31 -5.48 -8.47
N THR A 72 11.59 -5.13 -8.61
CA THR A 72 12.39 -4.67 -7.47
C THR A 72 12.07 -3.20 -7.16
N ILE A 73 12.29 -2.76 -5.93
CA ILE A 73 12.07 -1.35 -5.55
C ILE A 73 12.89 -0.38 -6.42
N PRO A 74 14.20 -0.62 -6.71
CA PRO A 74 14.94 0.25 -7.62
C PRO A 74 14.32 0.34 -9.01
N THR A 75 13.95 -0.80 -9.62
CA THR A 75 13.34 -0.79 -10.96
C THR A 75 11.96 -0.13 -10.99
N GLN A 76 11.15 -0.26 -9.92
CA GLN A 76 9.89 0.48 -9.79
C GLN A 76 10.15 1.99 -9.68
N ALA A 77 11.12 2.39 -8.85
CA ALA A 77 11.46 3.79 -8.64
C ALA A 77 11.99 4.45 -9.92
N ASP A 78 12.84 3.76 -10.68
CA ASP A 78 13.42 4.26 -11.93
C ASP A 78 12.37 4.51 -13.03
N ARG A 79 11.26 3.75 -13.01
CA ARG A 79 10.16 3.92 -13.96
C ARG A 79 9.26 5.10 -13.64
N ILE A 80 9.25 5.55 -12.39
CA ILE A 80 8.46 6.69 -11.93
C ILE A 80 9.28 7.96 -12.14
N GLU A 81 8.81 8.81 -13.05
CA GLU A 81 9.46 10.09 -13.31
C GLU A 81 9.55 10.93 -12.03
N ASN A 82 10.71 11.52 -11.78
CA ASN A 82 10.98 12.35 -10.61
C ASN A 82 10.83 11.64 -9.25
N SER A 83 10.86 10.30 -9.23
CA SER A 83 10.95 9.53 -7.99
C SER A 83 12.21 9.94 -7.19
N LEU A 84 12.01 10.31 -5.93
CA LEU A 84 13.10 10.70 -5.03
C LEU A 84 13.57 9.54 -4.14
N ALA A 85 12.62 8.71 -3.71
CA ALA A 85 12.84 7.57 -2.84
C ALA A 85 11.66 6.61 -2.94
N ALA A 86 11.92 5.34 -2.67
CA ALA A 86 10.89 4.30 -2.61
C ALA A 86 11.23 3.29 -1.51
N VAL A 87 10.19 2.71 -0.91
CA VAL A 87 10.29 1.64 0.09
C VAL A 87 9.31 0.53 -0.28
N ASN A 88 9.54 -0.69 0.21
CA ASN A 88 8.51 -1.73 0.11
C ASN A 88 7.30 -1.36 0.98
N ALA A 89 6.11 -1.75 0.54
CA ALA A 89 4.86 -1.44 1.22
C ALA A 89 4.21 -2.71 1.81
N ASP A 90 3.08 -3.12 1.23
CA ASP A 90 2.23 -4.21 1.75
C ASP A 90 2.84 -5.61 1.56
N PHE A 91 2.23 -6.59 2.23
CA PHE A 91 2.54 -8.00 2.01
C PHE A 91 2.15 -8.42 0.59
N SER A 92 3.06 -9.17 -0.05
CA SER A 92 2.83 -9.83 -1.33
C SER A 92 3.59 -11.15 -1.33
N GLY A 93 2.96 -12.20 -1.88
CA GLY A 93 3.57 -13.49 -2.15
C GLY A 93 4.39 -13.50 -3.44
N PHE A 94 4.91 -14.69 -3.80
CA PHE A 94 5.84 -14.85 -4.92
C PHE A 94 5.21 -15.48 -6.17
N THR A 95 3.98 -15.98 -6.11
CA THR A 95 3.36 -16.77 -7.18
C THR A 95 1.88 -16.45 -7.38
N GLY A 96 1.43 -16.46 -8.64
CA GLY A 96 0.01 -16.27 -8.99
C GLY A 96 -0.60 -15.01 -8.39
N SER A 97 -1.88 -15.09 -8.01
CA SER A 97 -2.65 -14.02 -7.38
C SER A 97 -2.05 -13.50 -6.07
N THR A 98 -1.21 -14.30 -5.38
CA THR A 98 -0.57 -13.86 -4.14
C THR A 98 0.43 -12.73 -4.36
N GLN A 99 0.91 -12.50 -5.60
CA GLN A 99 1.79 -11.37 -5.92
C GLN A 99 1.08 -10.01 -5.81
N ALA A 100 -0.25 -9.98 -5.83
CA ALA A 100 -0.99 -8.77 -5.53
C ALA A 100 -0.74 -8.30 -4.09
N PRO A 101 -0.81 -6.98 -3.81
CA PRO A 101 -0.90 -6.48 -2.43
C PRO A 101 -1.98 -7.28 -1.69
N GLN A 102 -1.75 -7.68 -0.44
CA GLN A 102 -2.67 -8.58 0.28
C GLN A 102 -3.74 -7.86 1.10
N ASN A 103 -3.54 -6.58 1.40
CA ASN A 103 -4.49 -5.68 2.05
C ASN A 103 -5.00 -4.63 1.05
N ILE A 104 -5.70 -3.60 1.54
CA ILE A 104 -6.17 -2.51 0.70
C ILE A 104 -5.00 -1.81 -0.01
N CYS A 105 -5.11 -1.72 -1.33
CA CYS A 105 -4.27 -0.89 -2.16
C CYS A 105 -5.18 -0.02 -3.04
N VAL A 106 -4.93 1.28 -3.02
CA VAL A 106 -5.58 2.25 -3.90
C VAL A 106 -4.46 2.95 -4.67
N GLN A 107 -4.62 3.10 -5.98
CA GLN A 107 -3.68 3.80 -6.83
C GLN A 107 -4.46 4.76 -7.73
N ASN A 108 -4.13 6.06 -7.68
CA ASN A 108 -4.78 7.10 -8.48
C ASN A 108 -6.32 7.15 -8.36
N GLY A 109 -6.86 6.75 -7.21
CA GLY A 109 -8.30 6.67 -6.96
C GLY A 109 -8.92 5.31 -7.29
N ASP A 110 -8.22 4.45 -8.03
CA ASP A 110 -8.68 3.10 -8.32
C ASP A 110 -8.38 2.18 -7.14
N LEU A 111 -9.39 1.43 -6.73
CA LEU A 111 -9.18 0.29 -5.86
C LEU A 111 -8.42 -0.78 -6.65
N ILE A 112 -7.28 -1.22 -6.13
CA ILE A 112 -6.50 -2.31 -6.72
C ILE A 112 -6.82 -3.62 -6.00
N THR A 113 -6.85 -3.58 -4.67
CA THR A 113 -7.11 -4.74 -3.81
C THR A 113 -7.96 -4.37 -2.62
N THR A 114 -8.78 -5.31 -2.14
CA THR A 114 -9.73 -5.11 -1.05
C THR A 114 -9.06 -5.18 0.33
N PRO A 115 -9.61 -4.52 1.38
CA PRO A 115 -9.09 -4.64 2.74
C PRO A 115 -9.14 -6.08 3.29
N ASN A 116 -8.16 -6.44 4.11
CA ASN A 116 -8.06 -7.77 4.75
C ASN A 116 -8.06 -7.70 6.29
N PHE A 117 -8.63 -6.64 6.88
CA PHE A 117 -8.66 -6.37 8.33
C PHE A 117 -7.29 -6.08 8.95
N ARG A 118 -6.28 -5.72 8.16
CA ARG A 118 -4.98 -5.24 8.66
C ARG A 118 -4.90 -3.72 8.58
N THR A 119 -3.95 -3.17 9.34
CA THR A 119 -3.64 -1.74 9.31
C THR A 119 -3.22 -1.32 7.91
N ALA A 120 -3.69 -0.16 7.46
CA ALA A 120 -3.16 0.50 6.27
C ALA A 120 -2.97 1.99 6.53
N ILE A 121 -2.16 2.61 5.68
CA ILE A 121 -1.90 4.04 5.65
C ILE A 121 -2.59 4.64 4.42
N GLY A 122 -3.27 5.77 4.61
CA GLY A 122 -3.84 6.58 3.54
C GLY A 122 -3.35 8.01 3.65
N ILE A 123 -3.11 8.64 2.50
CA ILE A 123 -2.86 10.07 2.37
C ILE A 123 -4.01 10.62 1.51
N SER A 124 -4.80 11.54 2.07
CA SER A 124 -5.92 12.13 1.35
C SER A 124 -5.46 13.19 0.35
N GLN A 125 -6.36 13.60 -0.55
CA GLN A 125 -6.13 14.74 -1.46
C GLN A 125 -5.84 16.08 -0.73
N TYR A 126 -6.08 16.15 0.58
CA TYR A 126 -5.79 17.31 1.42
C TYR A 126 -4.47 17.15 2.20
N ASN A 127 -3.63 16.18 1.83
CA ASN A 127 -2.37 15.85 2.50
C ASN A 127 -2.53 15.40 3.96
N GLU A 128 -3.73 14.95 4.34
CA GLU A 128 -3.97 14.36 5.65
C GLU A 128 -3.57 12.90 5.66
N THR A 129 -2.75 12.52 6.64
CA THR A 129 -2.37 11.13 6.86
C THR A 129 -3.33 10.46 7.81
N ARG A 130 -3.73 9.22 7.48
CA ARG A 130 -4.50 8.37 8.38
C ARG A 130 -3.89 6.99 8.42
N ILE A 131 -3.71 6.45 9.62
CA ILE A 131 -3.26 5.09 9.88
C ILE A 131 -4.33 4.43 10.72
N GLY A 132 -4.83 3.28 10.28
CA GLY A 132 -5.90 2.60 10.99
C GLY A 132 -6.26 1.28 10.34
N PHE A 133 -7.25 0.61 10.95
CA PHE A 133 -7.84 -0.58 10.37
C PHE A 133 -8.86 -0.15 9.31
N TRP A 134 -8.73 -0.74 8.13
CA TRP A 134 -9.73 -0.64 7.08
C TRP A 134 -10.60 -1.89 7.22
N ASN A 135 -11.71 -1.76 7.94
CA ASN A 135 -12.65 -2.83 8.21
C ASN A 135 -14.09 -2.36 8.00
N SER A 136 -14.98 -3.29 7.71
CA SER A 136 -16.37 -3.01 7.40
C SER A 136 -17.28 -2.76 8.63
N THR A 137 -16.79 -2.81 9.87
CA THR A 137 -17.69 -3.00 11.04
C THR A 137 -17.39 -2.22 12.32
N SER A 138 -16.28 -1.49 12.51
CA SER A 138 -15.99 -0.80 13.78
C SER A 138 -15.43 0.62 13.64
N PRO A 139 -16.15 1.69 14.02
CA PRO A 139 -15.62 3.06 14.00
C PRO A 139 -14.41 3.26 14.94
N PRO A 140 -13.41 4.09 14.62
CA PRO A 140 -13.20 4.84 13.38
C PRO A 140 -12.41 3.99 12.35
N ALA A 141 -12.99 2.89 11.88
CA ALA A 141 -12.47 2.14 10.74
C ALA A 141 -13.07 2.67 9.44
N PHE A 142 -12.24 2.62 8.40
CA PHE A 142 -12.70 2.83 7.05
C PHE A 142 -13.34 1.54 6.54
N SER A 143 -14.60 1.61 6.14
CA SER A 143 -15.32 0.47 5.60
C SER A 143 -15.27 0.48 4.08
N TRP A 144 -14.98 -0.68 3.49
CA TRP A 144 -15.20 -0.93 2.08
C TRP A 144 -16.37 -1.89 1.90
N GLN A 145 -17.19 -1.65 0.88
CA GLN A 145 -18.22 -2.58 0.42
C GLN A 145 -18.26 -2.51 -1.11
N GLY A 146 -18.10 -3.64 -1.79
CA GLY A 146 -18.32 -3.76 -3.22
C GLY A 146 -19.51 -4.67 -3.51
N PHE A 147 -20.22 -4.41 -4.60
CA PHE A 147 -21.25 -5.31 -5.11
C PHE A 147 -21.27 -5.29 -6.65
N VAL A 148 -21.51 -6.44 -7.26
CA VAL A 148 -21.93 -6.53 -8.66
C VAL A 148 -23.45 -6.64 -8.72
N ARG A 149 -24.05 -6.18 -9.82
CA ARG A 149 -25.48 -6.34 -10.08
C ARG A 149 -25.70 -7.33 -11.20
N ASP A 150 -26.64 -8.26 -11.02
CA ASP A 150 -27.08 -9.13 -12.12
C ASP A 150 -28.09 -8.44 -13.03
N GLU A 151 -28.47 -9.11 -14.12
CA GLU A 151 -29.44 -8.60 -15.12
C GLU A 151 -30.82 -8.31 -14.51
N GLN A 152 -31.16 -8.94 -13.38
CA GLN A 152 -32.42 -8.72 -12.66
C GLN A 152 -32.28 -7.60 -11.60
N GLY A 153 -31.10 -7.00 -11.47
CA GLY A 153 -30.80 -5.93 -10.53
C GLY A 153 -30.46 -6.39 -9.11
N ASN A 154 -30.32 -7.69 -8.85
CA ASN A 154 -29.92 -8.19 -7.54
C ASN A 154 -28.43 -7.89 -7.29
N LYS A 155 -28.10 -7.56 -6.03
CA LYS A 155 -26.72 -7.26 -5.61
C LYS A 155 -26.03 -8.50 -5.08
N HIS A 156 -24.82 -8.75 -5.55
CA HIS A 156 -23.93 -9.80 -5.07
C HIS A 156 -22.68 -9.15 -4.48
N GLY A 157 -22.39 -9.38 -3.20
CA GLY A 157 -21.26 -8.76 -2.51
C GLY A 157 -19.93 -9.23 -3.08
N VAL A 158 -19.11 -8.28 -3.52
CA VAL A 158 -17.71 -8.53 -3.89
C VAL A 158 -16.92 -8.57 -2.60
N ILE A 159 -16.09 -9.61 -2.43
CA ILE A 159 -15.26 -9.75 -1.24
C ILE A 159 -13.79 -9.52 -1.59
N GLN A 160 -13.40 -9.83 -2.83
CA GLN A 160 -12.02 -9.72 -3.29
C GLN A 160 -11.94 -8.95 -4.61
N GLN A 161 -10.86 -8.22 -4.80
CA GLN A 161 -10.55 -7.59 -6.07
C GLN A 161 -9.09 -7.84 -6.41
N ASN A 162 -8.83 -8.35 -7.62
CA ASN A 162 -7.51 -8.72 -8.11
C ASN A 162 -6.72 -9.65 -7.16
N GLN A 163 -7.41 -10.40 -6.31
CA GLN A 163 -6.87 -11.21 -5.22
C GLN A 163 -7.64 -12.53 -5.13
N ASP A 164 -7.28 -13.53 -5.93
CA ASP A 164 -7.87 -14.88 -5.81
C ASP A 164 -7.28 -15.64 -4.60
N LEU A 165 -7.43 -15.10 -3.39
CA LEU A 165 -6.90 -15.73 -2.17
C LEU A 165 -7.87 -16.78 -1.59
N ASN A 166 -9.19 -16.63 -1.82
CA ASN A 166 -10.20 -17.52 -1.29
C ASN A 166 -11.16 -18.00 -2.40
N PRO A 167 -11.08 -19.27 -2.84
CA PRO A 167 -11.84 -19.77 -4.00
C PRO A 167 -13.36 -19.83 -3.81
N GLY A 168 -13.87 -19.61 -2.59
CA GLY A 168 -15.30 -19.55 -2.27
C GLY A 168 -15.87 -18.13 -2.21
N TRP A 169 -15.05 -17.11 -2.45
CA TRP A 169 -15.46 -15.71 -2.37
C TRP A 169 -15.63 -15.13 -3.76
N LEU A 170 -16.61 -14.24 -3.92
CA LEU A 170 -16.76 -13.50 -5.17
C LEU A 170 -15.59 -12.53 -5.31
N CYS A 171 -14.76 -12.80 -6.32
CA CYS A 171 -13.62 -11.99 -6.71
C CYS A 171 -13.92 -11.30 -8.04
N VAL A 172 -13.62 -10.00 -8.14
CA VAL A 172 -13.65 -9.24 -9.39
C VAL A 172 -12.22 -8.99 -9.84
N ASN A 173 -11.90 -9.40 -11.06
CA ASN A 173 -10.61 -9.09 -11.69
C ASN A 173 -10.83 -7.94 -12.67
N THR A 174 -10.14 -6.84 -12.43
CA THR A 174 -10.20 -5.62 -13.23
C THR A 174 -9.09 -5.62 -14.29
N TYR A 175 -9.03 -4.58 -15.12
CA TYR A 175 -7.94 -4.39 -16.08
C TYR A 175 -6.56 -4.22 -15.42
N HIS A 176 -6.50 -3.96 -14.10
CA HIS A 176 -5.27 -3.96 -13.33
C HIS A 176 -4.72 -5.38 -13.10
N TYR A 177 -5.51 -6.44 -13.29
CA TYR A 177 -5.02 -7.81 -13.21
C TYR A 177 -4.13 -8.13 -14.42
N ALA A 178 -2.97 -8.78 -14.21
CA ALA A 178 -2.02 -9.02 -15.30
C ALA A 178 -2.66 -9.79 -16.46
N GLU A 179 -2.56 -9.25 -17.69
CA GLU A 179 -3.20 -9.79 -18.91
C GLU A 179 -2.92 -11.29 -19.15
N SER A 180 -1.74 -11.78 -18.74
CA SER A 180 -1.36 -13.19 -18.91
C SER A 180 -2.13 -14.17 -18.02
N HIS A 181 -3.03 -13.70 -17.16
CA HIS A 181 -3.83 -14.53 -16.24
C HIS A 181 -5.35 -14.39 -16.45
N LEU A 182 -5.80 -13.61 -17.44
CA LEU A 182 -7.22 -13.53 -17.81
C LEU A 182 -7.62 -14.76 -18.65
N SER A 183 -7.79 -15.92 -18.01
CA SER A 183 -8.56 -17.01 -18.59
C SER A 183 -10.01 -16.93 -18.13
N ARG A 184 -10.86 -16.30 -18.96
CA ARG A 184 -12.33 -16.15 -18.82
C ARG A 184 -12.82 -15.15 -17.78
N GLY A 185 -13.25 -13.97 -18.24
CA GLY A 185 -14.17 -13.08 -17.53
C GLY A 185 -14.90 -12.21 -18.55
N GLY A 186 -16.23 -12.18 -18.51
CA GLY A 186 -17.05 -11.33 -19.36
C GLY A 186 -16.90 -9.85 -18.99
N GLU A 187 -17.23 -8.97 -19.94
CA GLU A 187 -17.26 -7.52 -19.72
C GLU A 187 -18.31 -7.18 -18.66
N PHE A 188 -17.91 -6.47 -17.61
CA PHE A 188 -18.80 -5.88 -16.62
C PHE A 188 -18.50 -4.38 -16.53
N GLU A 189 -19.54 -3.56 -16.50
CA GLU A 189 -19.43 -2.13 -16.22
C GLU A 189 -19.27 -1.94 -14.69
N ASP A 190 -18.09 -1.51 -14.26
CA ASP A 190 -17.77 -1.30 -12.84
C ASP A 190 -18.20 0.11 -12.38
N GLU A 191 -19.24 0.18 -11.54
CA GLU A 191 -19.45 1.33 -10.63
C GLU A 191 -18.99 0.91 -9.22
N VAL A 192 -17.75 1.26 -8.86
CA VAL A 192 -17.21 1.08 -7.50
C VAL A 192 -17.23 2.43 -6.79
N GLU A 193 -18.22 2.65 -5.93
CA GLU A 193 -18.24 3.81 -5.02
C GLU A 193 -17.38 3.50 -3.78
N ALA A 194 -16.19 4.11 -3.69
CA ALA A 194 -15.43 4.19 -2.44
C ALA A 194 -15.91 5.40 -1.62
N LEU A 195 -16.61 5.16 -0.52
CA LEU A 195 -16.91 6.19 0.48
C LEU A 195 -15.66 6.40 1.35
N ILE A 196 -14.92 7.50 1.10
CA ILE A 196 -13.77 7.96 1.90
C ILE A 196 -14.22 9.04 2.89
#